data_AF-A0A2J4Y098-F1
#
_entry.id   AF-A0A2J4Y098-F1
#
_cell.length_a   1.000
_cell.length_b   1.000
_cell.length_c   1.000
_cell.angle_alpha   90.00
_cell.angle_beta   90.00
_cell.angle_gamma   90.00
#
_symmetry.space_group_name_H-M   'P 1'
#
loop_
_entity.id
_entity.type
_entity.pdbx_description
1 polymer ?
#
loop_
_entity_poly.entity_id
_entity_poly.type
_entity_poly.pdbx_seq_one_letter_code
_entity_poly.pdbx_strand_id
1 'polypeptide(L)'
;YDLTYLSEFVPEVLTTKNIKNRSEIYGLGRNVNLFEDLRIIAYKEVLKYKANKTYNDFYLDMFSKATMLNDYSNNNNPLTYSEIKQINTSICKWTWRNFTAERFSSIQSARAKKTRKAKSLIKFLENL
;
A
#
# COMPACT_ATOMS: atom_id res chain seq x y z
N TYR A 1 -18.76 25.65 -14.06
CA TYR A 1 -18.87 24.21 -14.36
C TYR A 1 -19.02 23.46 -13.05
N ASP A 2 -20.00 22.57 -12.95
CA ASP A 2 -20.25 21.75 -11.75
C ASP A 2 -19.40 20.47 -11.77
N LEU A 3 -19.08 19.91 -10.60
CA LEU A 3 -18.33 18.65 -10.50
C LEU A 3 -19.01 17.51 -11.24
N THR A 4 -20.34 17.54 -11.32
CA THR A 4 -21.13 16.57 -12.08
C THR A 4 -20.72 16.54 -13.55
N TYR A 5 -20.53 17.70 -14.17
CA TYR A 5 -20.10 17.81 -15.57
C TYR A 5 -18.71 17.22 -15.82
N LEU A 6 -17.77 17.43 -14.89
CA LEU A 6 -16.41 16.88 -14.99
C LEU A 6 -16.40 15.34 -14.84
N SER A 7 -17.35 14.78 -14.08
CA SER A 7 -17.42 13.34 -13.83
C SER A 7 -17.80 12.51 -15.06
N GLU A 8 -18.54 13.10 -16.00
CA GLU A 8 -18.99 12.45 -17.24
C GLU A 8 -17.83 12.12 -18.20
N PHE A 9 -16.68 12.77 -18.04
CA PHE A 9 -15.49 12.58 -18.88
C PHE A 9 -14.47 11.60 -18.28
N VAL A 10 -14.77 10.98 -17.13
CA VAL A 10 -13.87 10.01 -16.49
C VAL A 10 -14.15 8.61 -17.04
N PRO A 11 -13.15 7.92 -17.64
CA PRO A 11 -13.33 6.56 -18.14
C PRO A 11 -13.80 5.59 -17.06
N GLU A 12 -14.80 4.77 -17.36
CA GLU A 12 -15.44 3.80 -16.46
C GLU A 12 -14.46 2.78 -15.84
N VAL A 13 -13.30 2.57 -16.48
CA VAL A 13 -12.21 1.73 -15.98
C VAL A 13 -11.60 2.29 -14.67
N LEU A 14 -11.69 3.59 -14.44
CA LEU A 14 -11.16 4.25 -13.25
C LEU A 14 -12.10 4.20 -12.04
N THR A 15 -13.39 3.88 -12.22
CA THR A 15 -14.40 4.22 -11.21
C THR A 15 -14.61 3.16 -10.11
N THR A 16 -14.38 1.85 -10.30
CA THR A 16 -14.94 0.89 -9.30
C THR A 16 -14.26 -0.45 -9.04
N LYS A 17 -13.06 -0.78 -9.56
CA LYS A 17 -12.54 -2.16 -9.38
C LYS A 17 -11.89 -2.49 -8.02
N ASN A 18 -11.65 -1.54 -7.11
CA ASN A 18 -10.88 -1.80 -5.88
C ASN A 18 -11.59 -1.47 -4.54
N ILE A 19 -12.87 -1.14 -4.57
CA ILE A 19 -13.59 -0.65 -3.37
C ILE A 19 -14.02 -1.79 -2.44
N LYS A 20 -14.20 -3.01 -2.96
CA LYS A 20 -14.78 -4.14 -2.21
C LYS A 20 -13.99 -4.57 -0.97
N ASN A 21 -12.68 -4.30 -0.91
CA ASN A 21 -11.86 -4.65 0.27
C ASN A 21 -11.67 -3.47 1.26
N ARG A 22 -12.10 -2.25 0.90
CA ARG A 22 -11.96 -1.09 1.81
C ARG A 22 -13.07 -1.07 2.86
N SER A 23 -14.29 -1.44 2.52
CA SER A 23 -15.45 -1.30 3.41
C SER A 23 -15.33 -2.08 4.73
N GLU A 24 -14.67 -3.24 4.74
CA GLU A 24 -14.50 -4.06 5.95
C GLU A 24 -13.48 -3.47 6.94
N ILE A 25 -12.49 -2.72 6.46
CA ILE A 25 -11.42 -2.13 7.28
C ILE A 25 -11.88 -0.79 7.88
N TYR A 26 -12.68 0.00 7.14
CA TYR A 26 -13.07 1.36 7.51
C TYR A 26 -14.00 1.47 8.75
N GLY A 27 -14.32 0.35 9.43
CA GLY A 27 -15.00 0.30 10.73
C GLY A 27 -14.10 0.08 11.96
N LEU A 28 -12.79 -0.14 11.78
CA LEU A 28 -11.86 -0.49 12.87
C LEU A 28 -11.28 0.73 13.63
N GLY A 29 -11.45 1.93 13.08
CA GLY A 29 -11.04 3.19 13.71
C GLY A 29 -9.99 3.98 12.92
N ARG A 30 -9.94 5.30 13.15
CA ARG A 30 -9.11 6.28 12.41
C ARG A 30 -7.62 5.91 12.32
N ASN A 31 -7.06 5.42 13.44
CA ASN A 31 -5.65 4.99 13.51
C ASN A 31 -5.39 3.75 12.65
N VAL A 32 -6.33 2.80 12.61
CA VAL A 32 -6.19 1.56 11.82
C VAL A 32 -6.25 1.88 10.34
N ASN A 33 -7.18 2.74 9.91
CA ASN A 33 -7.31 3.14 8.51
C ASN A 33 -6.01 3.76 7.98
N LEU A 34 -5.44 4.73 8.71
CA LEU A 34 -4.18 5.36 8.33
C LEU A 34 -3.01 4.35 8.30
N PHE A 35 -2.95 3.44 9.28
CA PHE A 35 -1.92 2.40 9.32
C PHE A 35 -2.02 1.45 8.12
N GLU A 36 -3.22 0.99 7.78
CA GLU A 36 -3.48 0.06 6.68
C GLU A 36 -3.14 0.67 5.32
N ASP A 37 -3.48 1.94 5.11
CA ASP A 37 -3.10 2.65 3.89
C ASP A 37 -1.58 2.86 3.80
N LEU A 38 -0.96 3.34 4.89
CA LEU A 38 0.45 3.71 4.88
C LEU A 38 1.39 2.50 4.77
N ARG A 39 1.07 1.36 5.43
CA ARG A 39 1.94 0.16 5.40
C ARG A 39 2.11 -0.39 3.99
N ILE A 40 1.05 -0.33 3.17
CA ILE A 40 1.09 -0.85 1.79
C ILE A 40 2.07 -0.03 0.94
N ILE A 41 2.11 1.29 1.16
CA ILE A 41 3.08 2.17 0.48
C ILE A 41 4.49 1.87 0.98
N ALA A 42 4.68 1.79 2.30
CA ALA A 42 5.98 1.51 2.91
C ALA A 42 6.60 0.20 2.41
N TYR A 43 5.82 -0.88 2.30
CA TYR A 43 6.31 -2.18 1.79
C TYR A 43 6.80 -2.11 0.34
N LYS A 44 6.21 -1.26 -0.49
CA LYS A 44 6.58 -1.10 -1.90
C LYS A 44 7.85 -0.27 -2.08
N GLU A 45 8.11 0.67 -1.16
CA GLU A 45 9.16 1.66 -1.35
C GLU A 45 10.41 1.41 -0.52
N VAL A 46 10.32 0.72 0.62
CA VAL A 46 11.44 0.53 1.57
C VAL A 46 12.73 0.01 0.91
N LEU A 47 12.62 -0.91 -0.05
CA LEU A 47 13.80 -1.45 -0.74
C LEU A 47 14.47 -0.43 -1.67
N LYS A 48 13.68 0.48 -2.29
CA LYS A 48 14.22 1.57 -3.11
C LYS A 48 15.00 2.56 -2.26
N TYR A 49 14.46 2.87 -1.07
CA TYR A 49 15.14 3.73 -0.11
C TYR A 49 16.42 3.08 0.41
N LYS A 50 16.39 1.81 0.81
CA LYS A 50 17.57 1.09 1.26
C LYS A 50 18.70 1.00 0.22
N ALA A 51 18.37 1.02 -1.07
CA ALA A 51 19.37 0.96 -2.13
C ALA A 51 20.13 2.28 -2.31
N ASN A 52 19.46 3.43 -2.15
CA ASN A 52 19.97 4.72 -2.62
C ASN A 52 19.93 5.85 -1.57
N LYS A 53 19.31 5.63 -0.40
CA LYS A 53 18.96 6.67 0.58
C LYS A 53 19.07 6.17 2.02
N THR A 54 18.91 7.09 2.97
CA THR A 54 18.99 6.80 4.41
C THR A 54 17.63 6.46 5.02
N TYR A 55 17.65 5.92 6.24
CA TYR A 55 16.44 5.71 7.04
C TYR A 55 15.68 7.04 7.29
N ASN A 56 16.41 8.15 7.49
CA ASN A 56 15.79 9.44 7.77
C ASN A 56 15.00 9.94 6.55
N ASP A 57 15.55 9.78 5.34
CA ASP A 57 14.85 10.16 4.11
C ASP A 57 13.56 9.36 3.92
N PHE A 58 13.62 8.05 4.21
CA PHE A 58 12.45 7.18 4.19
C PHE A 58 11.41 7.62 5.23
N TYR A 59 11.85 7.89 6.46
CA TYR A 59 10.96 8.32 7.54
C TYR A 59 10.24 9.63 7.22
N LEU A 60 10.94 10.62 6.66
CA LEU A 60 10.37 11.92 6.29
C LEU A 60 9.37 11.80 5.13
N ASP A 61 9.70 11.02 4.11
CA ASP A 61 8.80 10.76 2.98
C ASP A 61 7.53 10.02 3.44
N MET A 62 7.67 8.99 4.27
CA MET A 62 6.52 8.29 4.86
C MET A 62 5.70 9.21 5.76
N PHE A 63 6.33 10.11 6.50
CA PHE A 63 5.62 11.08 7.33
C PHE A 63 4.78 12.04 6.49
N SER A 64 5.34 12.56 5.38
CA SER A 64 4.61 13.41 4.44
C SER A 64 3.37 12.70 3.89
N LYS A 65 3.55 11.44 3.44
CA LYS A 65 2.46 10.59 2.95
C LYS A 65 1.42 10.29 4.03
N ALA A 66 1.85 10.07 5.27
CA ALA A 66 0.95 9.84 6.40
C ALA A 66 0.05 11.05 6.66
N THR A 67 0.60 12.27 6.59
CA THR A 67 -0.19 13.50 6.73
C THR A 67 -1.21 13.63 5.60
N MET A 68 -0.81 13.43 4.34
CA MET A 68 -1.74 13.48 3.21
C MET A 68 -2.85 12.42 3.31
N LEU A 69 -2.50 11.20 3.72
CA LEU A 69 -3.47 10.12 3.92
C LEU A 69 -4.40 10.38 5.10
N ASN A 70 -3.93 11.03 6.16
CA ASN A 70 -4.78 11.39 7.29
C ASN A 70 -5.89 12.36 6.87
N ASP A 71 -5.55 13.36 6.06
CA ASP A 71 -6.53 14.33 5.56
C ASP A 71 -7.55 13.66 4.61
N TYR A 72 -7.11 12.67 3.83
CA TYR A 72 -7.96 11.92 2.92
C TYR A 72 -8.87 10.90 3.66
N SER A 73 -8.30 10.05 4.51
CA SER A 73 -9.01 8.93 5.16
C SER A 73 -9.78 9.35 6.41
N ASN A 74 -9.43 10.49 7.04
CA ASN A 74 -10.06 11.00 8.26
C ASN A 74 -10.56 12.46 8.11
N ASN A 75 -11.04 12.84 6.93
CA ASN A 75 -11.44 14.22 6.59
C ASN A 75 -12.32 14.93 7.63
N ASN A 76 -13.29 14.23 8.23
CA ASN A 76 -14.23 14.79 9.20
C ASN A 76 -13.64 14.92 10.61
N ASN A 77 -12.60 14.16 10.93
CA ASN A 77 -11.97 14.17 12.25
C ASN A 77 -10.51 13.68 12.14
N PRO A 78 -9.58 14.54 11.65
CA PRO A 78 -8.19 14.15 11.43
C PRO A 78 -7.50 13.71 12.72
N LEU A 79 -6.52 12.80 12.59
CA LEU A 79 -5.64 12.44 13.70
C LEU A 79 -4.71 13.60 14.05
N THR A 80 -4.28 13.64 15.31
CA THR A 80 -3.31 14.62 15.78
C THR A 80 -1.90 14.31 15.25
N TYR A 81 -1.02 15.32 15.24
CA TYR A 81 0.39 15.15 14.84
C TYR A 81 1.09 14.01 15.61
N SER A 82 0.83 13.89 16.92
CA SER A 82 1.43 12.84 17.75
C SER A 82 1.01 11.44 17.32
N GLU A 83 -0.27 11.24 17.02
CA GLU A 83 -0.80 9.97 16.53
C GLU A 83 -0.19 9.59 15.17
N ILE A 84 -0.16 10.54 14.22
CA ILE A 84 0.46 10.35 12.91
C ILE A 84 1.93 9.96 13.08
N LYS A 85 2.66 10.68 13.94
CA LYS A 85 4.07 10.40 14.24
C LYS A 85 4.27 9.00 14.81
N GLN A 86 3.40 8.55 15.72
CA GLN A 86 3.47 7.22 16.30
C GLN A 86 3.23 6.13 15.25
N ILE A 87 2.19 6.29 14.42
CA ILE A 87 1.88 5.35 13.31
C ILE A 87 3.07 5.27 12.35
N ASN A 88 3.56 6.43 11.88
CA ASN A 88 4.68 6.49 10.96
C ASN A 88 5.94 5.85 11.55
N THR A 89 6.24 6.12 12.82
CA THR A 89 7.40 5.55 13.52
C THR A 89 7.29 4.02 13.61
N SER A 90 6.10 3.50 13.95
CA SER A 90 5.85 2.06 14.03
C SER A 90 6.10 1.37 12.69
N ILE A 91 5.50 1.90 11.62
CA ILE A 91 5.64 1.36 10.26
C ILE A 91 7.10 1.45 9.79
N CYS A 92 7.73 2.62 9.91
CA CYS A 92 9.10 2.83 9.44
C CYS A 92 10.10 1.91 10.15
N LYS A 93 10.04 1.82 11.49
CA LYS A 93 10.94 0.93 12.26
C LYS A 93 10.76 -0.53 11.87
N TRP A 94 9.51 -1.00 11.76
CA TRP A 94 9.25 -2.40 11.44
C TRP A 94 9.67 -2.74 10.01
N THR A 95 9.30 -1.91 9.03
CA THR A 95 9.66 -2.12 7.63
C THR A 95 11.16 -2.08 7.41
N TRP A 96 11.85 -1.09 7.99
CA TRP A 96 13.28 -0.97 7.86
C TRP A 96 14.03 -2.16 8.47
N ARG A 97 13.56 -2.71 9.59
CA ARG A 97 14.19 -3.88 10.21
C ARG A 97 13.93 -5.18 9.44
N ASN A 98 12.73 -5.37 8.89
CA ASN A 98 12.29 -6.68 8.39
C ASN A 98 12.44 -6.91 6.88
N PHE A 99 12.58 -5.84 6.09
CA PHE A 99 12.70 -5.94 4.63
C PHE A 99 14.16 -5.99 4.19
N THR A 100 14.49 -7.01 3.41
CA THR A 100 15.81 -7.18 2.77
C THR A 100 15.64 -7.60 1.32
N ALA A 101 16.62 -7.27 0.47
CA ALA A 101 16.60 -7.64 -0.94
C ALA A 101 16.58 -9.17 -1.13
N GLU A 102 17.31 -9.90 -0.29
CA GLU A 102 17.33 -11.37 -0.29
C GLU A 102 15.95 -11.95 0.01
N ARG A 103 15.28 -11.50 1.07
CA ARG A 103 13.94 -11.97 1.44
C ARG A 103 12.93 -11.67 0.34
N PHE A 104 13.03 -10.50 -0.30
CA PHE A 104 12.19 -10.15 -1.44
C PHE A 104 12.44 -11.09 -2.63
N SER A 105 13.70 -11.35 -2.98
CA SER A 105 14.08 -12.30 -4.05
C SER A 105 13.54 -13.71 -3.78
N SER A 106 13.64 -14.19 -2.54
CA SER A 106 13.08 -15.47 -2.11
C SER A 106 11.55 -15.53 -2.28
N ILE A 107 10.84 -14.48 -1.85
CA ILE A 107 9.39 -14.37 -2.04
C ILE A 107 9.02 -14.38 -3.53
N GLN A 108 9.74 -13.63 -4.37
CA GLN A 108 9.50 -13.59 -5.81
C GLN A 108 9.75 -14.94 -6.47
N SER A 109 10.83 -15.60 -6.10
CA SER A 109 11.19 -16.94 -6.60
C SER A 109 10.12 -17.98 -6.25
N ALA A 110 9.62 -17.96 -5.01
CA ALA A 110 8.56 -18.85 -4.56
C ALA A 110 7.24 -18.60 -5.31
N ARG A 111 6.88 -17.32 -5.53
CA ARG A 111 5.69 -16.93 -6.33
C ARG A 111 5.81 -17.41 -7.77
N ALA A 112 6.96 -17.18 -8.41
CA ALA A 112 7.21 -17.61 -9.79
C ALA A 112 7.13 -19.14 -9.96
N LYS A 113 7.59 -19.92 -8.96
CA LYS A 113 7.43 -21.39 -8.96
C LYS A 113 5.96 -21.81 -8.95
N LYS A 114 5.13 -21.20 -8.10
CA LYS A 114 3.68 -21.50 -8.04
C LYS A 114 2.98 -21.19 -9.37
N THR A 115 3.25 -20.03 -9.96
CA THR A 115 2.65 -19.62 -11.24
C THR A 115 3.05 -20.56 -12.38
N ARG A 116 4.33 -20.99 -12.44
CA ARG A 116 4.78 -21.95 -13.46
C ARG A 116 4.05 -23.29 -13.39
N LYS A 117 3.85 -23.83 -12.18
CA LYS A 117 3.10 -25.08 -11.97
C LYS A 117 1.65 -24.97 -12.43
N ALA A 118 0.99 -23.85 -12.12
CA ALA A 118 -0.38 -23.61 -12.58
C ALA A 118 -0.46 -23.53 -14.12
N LYS A 119 0.45 -22.79 -14.75
CA LYS A 119 0.52 -22.70 -16.22
C LYS A 119 0.80 -24.04 -16.90
N SER A 120 1.68 -24.86 -16.33
CA SER A 120 1.98 -26.18 -16.90
C SER A 120 0.76 -27.12 -16.82
N LEU A 121 -0.02 -27.04 -15.74
CA LEU A 121 -1.24 -27.81 -15.60
C LEU A 121 -2.31 -27.37 -16.61
N ILE A 122 -2.53 -26.06 -16.77
CA ILE A 122 -3.45 -25.52 -17.77
C ILE A 122 -3.05 -25.99 -19.17
N LYS A 123 -1.77 -25.86 -19.53
CA LYS A 123 -1.26 -26.35 -20.81
C LYS A 123 -1.45 -27.86 -20.97
N PHE A 124 -1.27 -28.66 -19.92
CA PHE A 124 -1.51 -30.11 -20.00
C PHE A 124 -2.99 -30.41 -20.30
N LEU A 125 -3.92 -29.73 -19.61
CA LEU A 125 -5.36 -29.91 -19.80
C LEU A 125 -5.85 -29.43 -21.17
N GLU A 126 -5.23 -28.41 -21.77
CA GLU A 126 -5.53 -27.95 -23.14
C GLU A 126 -5.09 -28.95 -24.23
N ASN A 127 -4.22 -29.91 -23.90
CA ASN A 127 -3.72 -30.93 -24.83
C ASN A 127 -4.35 -32.32 -24.60
N LEU A 128 -5.36 -32.43 -23.73
CA LEU A 128 -6.23 -33.61 -23.60
C LEU A 128 -7.47 -33.44 -24.49
#